data_AF-A0A1L9NRB8-F1
#
_entry.id   AF-A0A1L9NRB8-F1
#
_cell.length_a   1.000
_cell.length_b   1.000
_cell.length_c   1.000
_cell.angle_alpha   90.00
_cell.angle_beta   90.00
_cell.angle_gamma   90.00
#
_symmetry.space_group_name_H-M   'P 1'
#
loop_
_entity.id
_entity.type
_entity.pdbx_description
1 polymer ?
#
loop_
_entity_poly.entity_id
_entity_poly.type
_entity_poly.pdbx_seq_one_letter_code
_entity_poly.pdbx_strand_id
1 'polypeptide(L)'
;MMKITAAAIAVLSVAFAVSPALTAPFSGFTPDQLPIPQVDPPIQPEGYAFAIWGVIYLWLIISALFGLWKRADDANWHEARKPLFVSLLIGVPWIAIANASAIWATVTIILMAICAILALIRAPKTDRWLFQAPVGIYAGWLTAASWVSIGTTSAGYGIVIGSFGWAFAGILGALIAALFVFRIRPAPEYLLTVVWALVGIIVANNTSIMSISAFAALGIAILVQAILRRQRA
;
A
#
# COMPACT_ATOMS: atom_id res chain seq x y z
N MET A 1 -7.54 -24.57 14.67
CA MET A 1 -6.65 -23.64 13.90
C MET A 1 -7.33 -22.32 13.54
N MET A 2 -8.54 -22.30 12.98
CA MET A 2 -9.16 -21.05 12.47
C MET A 2 -9.33 -19.94 13.53
N LYS A 3 -9.81 -20.28 14.74
CA LYS A 3 -9.91 -19.33 15.87
C LYS A 3 -8.56 -18.73 16.28
N ILE A 4 -7.49 -19.54 16.25
CA ILE A 4 -6.12 -19.09 16.55
C ILE A 4 -5.68 -18.07 15.50
N THR A 5 -5.92 -18.35 14.21
CA THR A 5 -5.61 -17.39 13.14
C THR A 5 -6.43 -16.11 13.27
N ALA A 6 -7.70 -16.19 13.66
CA ALA A 6 -8.53 -15.00 13.89
C ALA A 6 -7.97 -14.14 15.05
N ALA A 7 -7.60 -14.77 16.17
CA ALA A 7 -6.99 -14.09 17.31
C ALA A 7 -5.62 -13.49 16.94
N ALA A 8 -4.80 -14.23 16.19
CA ALA A 8 -3.51 -13.76 15.73
C ALA A 8 -3.62 -12.54 14.82
N ILE A 9 -4.60 -12.50 13.92
CA ILE A 9 -4.88 -11.32 13.08
C ILE A 9 -5.30 -10.13 13.94
N ALA A 10 -6.13 -10.33 14.97
CA ALA A 10 -6.49 -9.24 15.89
C ALA A 10 -5.27 -8.67 16.63
N VAL A 11 -4.42 -9.54 17.17
CA VAL A 11 -3.17 -9.13 17.85
C VAL A 11 -2.25 -8.42 16.89
N LEU A 12 -2.01 -8.96 15.70
CA LEU A 12 -1.13 -8.36 14.70
C LEU A 12 -1.67 -7.03 14.18
N SER A 13 -2.98 -6.89 13.94
CA SER A 13 -3.56 -5.60 13.52
C SER A 13 -3.34 -4.51 14.57
N VAL A 14 -3.48 -4.85 15.86
CA VAL A 14 -3.21 -3.91 16.96
C VAL A 14 -1.72 -3.61 17.08
N ALA A 15 -0.86 -4.64 17.08
CA ALA A 15 0.59 -4.47 17.15
C ALA A 15 1.11 -3.62 15.97
N PHE A 16 0.55 -3.84 14.78
CA PHE A 16 0.89 -3.10 13.57
C PHE A 16 0.47 -1.63 13.66
N ALA A 17 -0.71 -1.34 14.21
CA ALA A 17 -1.17 0.03 14.43
C ALA A 17 -0.40 0.78 15.53
N VAL A 18 0.14 0.06 16.52
CA VAL A 18 0.89 0.62 17.64
C VAL A 18 2.36 0.82 17.29
N SER A 19 2.94 0.03 16.39
CA SER A 19 4.37 0.08 16.09
C SER A 19 4.92 1.46 15.67
N PRO A 20 4.18 2.33 14.94
CA PRO A 20 4.66 3.68 14.65
C PRO A 20 4.95 4.53 15.90
N ALA A 21 4.24 4.30 17.01
CA ALA A 21 4.46 5.01 18.26
C ALA A 21 5.76 4.60 18.98
N LEU A 22 6.40 3.52 18.53
CA LEU A 22 7.65 2.97 19.08
C LEU A 22 8.87 3.28 18.21
N THR A 23 8.68 3.99 17.10
CA THR A 23 9.69 4.27 16.08
C THR A 23 9.70 5.73 15.68
N ALA A 24 10.77 6.20 15.05
CA ALA A 24 10.77 7.51 14.41
C ALA A 24 9.72 7.57 13.27
N PRO A 25 9.06 8.73 13.06
CA PRO A 25 8.12 8.89 11.95
C PRO A 25 8.76 8.58 10.60
N PHE A 26 7.99 7.96 9.70
CA PHE A 26 8.43 7.64 8.34
C PHE A 26 7.51 8.26 7.30
N SER A 27 8.08 9.04 6.39
CA SER A 27 7.38 9.71 5.28
C SER A 27 8.12 9.58 3.95
N GLY A 28 9.04 8.62 3.85
CA GLY A 28 9.97 8.47 2.74
C GLY A 28 11.37 8.08 3.22
N PHE A 29 12.23 7.65 2.30
CA PHE A 29 13.64 7.39 2.61
C PHE A 29 14.38 8.70 2.82
N THR A 30 15.27 8.74 3.81
CA THR A 30 16.13 9.92 3.99
C THR A 30 17.26 9.91 2.95
N PRO A 31 17.75 11.08 2.50
CA PRO A 31 18.74 11.14 1.43
C PRO A 31 20.05 10.39 1.74
N ASP A 32 20.42 10.28 3.02
CA ASP A 32 21.63 9.62 3.51
C ASP A 32 21.53 8.08 3.57
N GLN A 33 20.35 7.49 3.35
CA GLN A 33 20.17 6.04 3.30
C GLN A 33 20.64 5.42 1.97
N LEU A 34 20.91 6.22 0.95
CA LEU A 34 21.21 5.77 -0.41
C LEU A 34 22.55 6.34 -0.91
N PRO A 35 23.32 5.59 -1.72
CA PRO A 35 24.61 6.05 -2.25
C PRO A 35 24.52 7.34 -3.07
N ILE A 36 23.47 7.48 -3.88
CA ILE A 36 23.12 8.70 -4.58
C ILE A 36 21.94 9.32 -3.84
N PRO A 37 22.15 10.42 -3.09
CA PRO A 37 21.09 11.01 -2.28
C PRO A 37 19.86 11.37 -3.11
N GLN A 38 18.69 10.94 -2.64
CA GLN A 38 17.40 11.29 -3.24
C GLN A 38 16.75 12.38 -2.39
N VAL A 39 16.94 13.64 -2.79
CA VAL A 39 16.27 14.80 -2.17
C VAL A 39 15.01 15.07 -2.95
N ASP A 40 13.86 15.05 -2.27
CA ASP A 40 12.52 15.24 -2.84
C ASP A 40 12.28 14.47 -4.15
N PRO A 41 12.44 13.12 -4.14
CA PRO A 41 12.31 12.32 -5.35
C PRO A 41 10.91 12.50 -5.98
N PRO A 42 10.78 12.79 -7.30
CA PRO A 42 9.50 13.16 -7.91
C PRO A 42 8.40 12.09 -7.82
N ILE A 43 8.77 10.83 -7.57
CA ILE A 43 7.81 9.74 -7.36
C ILE A 43 7.18 9.72 -5.97
N GLN A 44 7.79 10.38 -4.99
CA GLN A 44 7.34 10.33 -3.61
C GLN A 44 6.11 11.21 -3.40
N PRO A 45 5.03 10.68 -2.78
CA PRO A 45 3.89 11.50 -2.42
C PRO A 45 4.23 12.52 -1.33
N GLU A 46 3.50 13.63 -1.30
CA GLU A 46 3.57 14.65 -0.25
C GLU A 46 3.32 14.05 1.14
N GLY A 47 3.93 14.63 2.18
CA GLY A 47 3.92 14.08 3.54
C GLY A 47 2.53 13.83 4.12
N TYR A 48 1.53 14.69 3.82
CA TYR A 48 0.16 14.48 4.31
C TYR A 48 -0.48 13.21 3.77
N ALA A 49 -0.04 12.69 2.61
CA ALA A 49 -0.60 11.49 2.00
C ALA A 49 -0.45 10.27 2.93
N PHE A 50 0.60 10.24 3.76
CA PHE A 50 0.84 9.18 4.74
C PHE A 50 -0.18 9.16 5.89
N ALA A 51 -1.01 10.21 6.07
CA ALA A 51 -2.10 10.23 7.05
C ALA A 51 -3.16 9.14 6.78
N ILE A 52 -3.20 8.58 5.57
CA ILE A 52 -4.06 7.43 5.23
C ILE A 52 -3.82 6.21 6.11
N TRP A 53 -2.61 6.07 6.68
CA TRP A 53 -2.31 5.00 7.62
C TRP A 53 -3.23 4.99 8.83
N GLY A 54 -3.67 6.15 9.33
CA GLY A 54 -4.64 6.22 10.43
C GLY A 54 -5.96 5.52 10.08
N VAL A 55 -6.45 5.72 8.86
CA VAL A 55 -7.66 5.06 8.35
C VAL A 55 -7.42 3.56 8.15
N ILE A 56 -6.27 3.18 7.57
CA ILE A 56 -5.89 1.77 7.35
C ILE A 56 -5.83 1.02 8.68
N TYR A 57 -5.11 1.55 9.67
CA TYR A 57 -4.94 0.93 10.98
C TYR A 57 -6.27 0.74 11.69
N LEU A 58 -7.08 1.79 11.78
CA LEU A 58 -8.38 1.72 12.45
C LEU A 58 -9.29 0.68 11.78
N TRP A 59 -9.34 0.67 10.45
CA TRP A 59 -10.24 -0.21 9.73
C TRP A 59 -9.78 -1.67 9.76
N LEU A 60 -8.48 -1.94 9.71
CA LEU A 60 -7.92 -3.29 9.91
C LEU A 60 -8.18 -3.81 11.33
N ILE A 61 -8.13 -2.96 12.36
CA ILE A 61 -8.51 -3.34 13.72
C ILE A 61 -10.00 -3.70 13.79
N ILE A 62 -10.89 -2.83 13.28
CA ILE A 62 -12.33 -3.10 13.26
C ILE A 62 -12.64 -4.41 12.52
N SER A 63 -12.01 -4.61 11.36
CA SER A 63 -12.11 -5.84 10.57
C SER A 63 -11.67 -7.07 11.35
N ALA A 64 -10.52 -7.00 12.03
CA ALA A 64 -9.97 -8.11 12.78
C ALA A 64 -10.82 -8.47 14.00
N LEU A 65 -11.30 -7.48 14.74
CA LEU A 65 -12.17 -7.68 15.92
C LEU A 65 -13.53 -8.27 15.51
N PHE A 66 -14.16 -7.73 14.46
CA PHE A 66 -15.37 -8.32 13.89
C PHE A 66 -15.11 -9.77 13.43
N GLY A 67 -13.98 -9.98 12.76
CA GLY A 67 -13.53 -11.29 12.31
C GLY A 67 -13.41 -12.30 13.45
N LEU A 68 -12.82 -11.89 14.57
CA LEU A 68 -12.69 -12.72 15.76
C LEU A 68 -14.04 -12.98 16.44
N TRP A 69 -14.94 -12.02 16.45
CA TRP A 69 -16.24 -12.17 17.13
C TRP A 69 -17.26 -12.97 16.32
N LYS A 70 -17.44 -12.66 15.03
CA LYS A 70 -18.53 -13.18 14.19
C LYS A 70 -18.09 -14.18 13.12
N ARG A 71 -16.78 -14.24 12.81
CA ARG A 71 -16.23 -15.01 11.69
C ARG A 71 -15.01 -15.84 12.11
N ALA A 72 -14.95 -16.25 13.37
CA ALA A 72 -13.80 -16.98 13.91
C ALA A 72 -13.58 -18.32 13.21
N ASP A 73 -14.69 -19.01 12.89
CA ASP A 73 -14.72 -20.33 12.27
C ASP A 73 -15.12 -20.30 10.77
N ASP A 74 -15.17 -19.11 10.16
CA ASP A 74 -15.52 -18.94 8.75
C ASP A 74 -14.33 -19.29 7.84
N ALA A 75 -14.52 -20.28 6.96
CA ALA A 75 -13.48 -20.79 6.07
C ALA A 75 -13.02 -19.76 5.02
N ASN A 76 -13.93 -18.94 4.48
CA ASN A 76 -13.59 -17.93 3.47
C ASN A 76 -12.74 -16.82 4.10
N TRP A 77 -13.10 -16.39 5.31
CA TRP A 77 -12.26 -15.48 6.10
C TRP A 77 -10.91 -16.12 6.41
N HIS A 78 -10.88 -17.40 6.79
CA HIS A 78 -9.63 -18.08 7.11
C HIS A 78 -8.65 -18.12 5.92
N GLU A 79 -9.11 -18.44 4.71
CA GLU A 79 -8.26 -18.45 3.51
C GLU A 79 -7.63 -17.09 3.21
N ALA A 80 -8.37 -16.00 3.41
CA ALA A 80 -7.85 -14.64 3.22
C ALA A 80 -6.94 -14.18 4.37
N ARG A 81 -7.15 -14.68 5.59
CA ARG A 81 -6.32 -14.36 6.76
C ARG A 81 -4.91 -14.93 6.66
N LYS A 82 -4.69 -16.07 6.00
CA LYS A 82 -3.34 -16.69 5.89
C LYS A 82 -2.31 -15.73 5.26
N PRO A 83 -2.53 -15.18 4.06
CA PRO A 83 -1.59 -14.21 3.50
C PRO A 83 -1.62 -12.88 4.27
N LEU A 84 -2.78 -12.44 4.79
CA LEU A 84 -2.85 -11.22 5.60
C LEU A 84 -1.98 -11.31 6.86
N PHE A 85 -1.93 -12.47 7.51
CA PHE A 85 -1.09 -12.74 8.67
C PHE A 85 0.38 -12.47 8.36
N VAL A 86 0.88 -12.99 7.23
CA VAL A 86 2.27 -12.77 6.81
C VAL A 86 2.52 -11.29 6.54
N SER A 87 1.59 -10.61 5.85
CA SER A 87 1.69 -9.17 5.57
C SER A 87 1.78 -8.35 6.86
N LEU A 88 0.89 -8.59 7.81
CA LEU A 88 0.88 -7.87 9.10
C LEU A 88 2.08 -8.22 9.97
N LEU A 89 2.55 -9.48 9.96
CA LEU A 89 3.72 -9.91 10.71
C LEU A 89 4.98 -9.17 10.26
N ILE A 90 5.18 -9.02 8.94
CA ILE A 90 6.24 -8.18 8.37
C ILE A 90 5.97 -6.70 8.66
N GLY A 91 4.69 -6.31 8.68
CA GLY A 91 4.26 -4.95 8.96
C GLY A 91 4.61 -4.45 10.36
N VAL A 92 4.57 -5.28 11.40
CA VAL A 92 4.87 -4.82 12.75
C VAL A 92 6.24 -4.12 12.84
N PRO A 93 7.36 -4.71 12.35
CA PRO A 93 8.67 -4.05 12.37
C PRO A 93 8.98 -3.14 11.16
N TRP A 94 8.09 -3.00 10.16
CA TRP A 94 8.50 -2.42 8.85
C TRP A 94 9.04 -1.00 8.96
N ILE A 95 8.50 -0.15 9.84
CA ILE A 95 8.96 1.23 10.01
C ILE A 95 10.37 1.29 10.58
N ALA A 96 10.68 0.43 11.56
CA ALA A 96 12.03 0.34 12.11
C ALA A 96 13.03 -0.10 11.04
N ILE A 97 12.65 -1.06 10.20
CA ILE A 97 13.45 -1.50 9.05
C ILE A 97 13.62 -0.35 8.05
N ALA A 98 12.56 0.40 7.77
CA ALA A 98 12.57 1.49 6.80
C ALA A 98 13.43 2.69 7.23
N ASN A 99 13.46 2.99 8.53
CA ASN A 99 14.36 4.00 9.09
C ASN A 99 15.83 3.55 9.08
N ALA A 100 16.10 2.24 9.08
CA ALA A 100 17.46 1.70 9.09
C ALA A 100 18.04 1.43 7.69
N SER A 101 17.23 1.04 6.70
CA SER A 101 17.73 0.67 5.38
C SER A 101 16.66 0.73 4.29
N ALA A 102 16.88 1.59 3.28
CA ALA A 102 15.99 1.72 2.11
C ALA A 102 15.84 0.43 1.29
N ILE A 103 16.90 -0.38 1.16
CA ILE A 103 16.83 -1.68 0.45
C ILE A 103 15.89 -2.64 1.19
N TRP A 104 16.14 -2.86 2.48
CA TRP A 104 15.33 -3.80 3.27
C TRP A 104 13.90 -3.30 3.42
N ALA A 105 13.70 -1.98 3.51
CA ALA A 105 12.38 -1.37 3.42
C ALA A 105 11.68 -1.76 2.12
N THR A 106 12.33 -1.56 0.98
CA THR A 106 11.77 -1.89 -0.34
C THR A 106 11.38 -3.36 -0.42
N VAL A 107 12.24 -4.27 0.03
CA VAL A 107 11.95 -5.72 0.08
C VAL A 107 10.73 -6.01 0.96
N THR A 108 10.70 -5.48 2.18
CA THR A 108 9.59 -5.73 3.11
C THR A 108 8.27 -5.14 2.61
N ILE A 109 8.26 -3.94 2.04
CA ILE A 109 7.07 -3.30 1.47
C ILE A 109 6.51 -4.15 0.31
N ILE A 110 7.37 -4.67 -0.57
CA ILE A 110 6.94 -5.56 -1.65
C ILE A 110 6.34 -6.86 -1.11
N LEU A 111 6.99 -7.50 -0.12
CA LEU A 111 6.49 -8.73 0.49
C LEU A 111 5.14 -8.50 1.20
N MET A 112 5.00 -7.39 1.92
CA MET A 112 3.73 -6.96 2.50
C MET A 112 2.67 -6.75 1.43
N ALA A 113 3.00 -6.06 0.33
CA ALA A 113 2.09 -5.77 -0.77
C ALA A 113 1.58 -7.06 -1.43
N ILE A 114 2.48 -7.98 -1.78
CA ILE A 114 2.13 -9.29 -2.37
C ILE A 114 1.16 -10.02 -1.45
N CYS A 115 1.48 -10.11 -0.15
CA CYS A 115 0.64 -10.81 0.82
C CYS A 115 -0.71 -10.11 1.04
N ALA A 116 -0.76 -8.78 1.06
CA ALA A 116 -2.00 -8.01 1.19
C ALA A 116 -2.89 -8.14 -0.06
N ILE A 117 -2.29 -8.10 -1.26
CA ILE A 117 -2.99 -8.33 -2.54
C ILE A 117 -3.54 -9.76 -2.58
N LEU A 118 -2.76 -10.74 -2.16
CA LEU A 118 -3.20 -12.14 -2.07
C LEU A 118 -4.35 -12.31 -1.07
N ALA A 119 -4.35 -11.56 0.04
CA ALA A 119 -5.47 -11.52 0.98
C ALA A 119 -6.71 -10.87 0.36
N LEU A 120 -6.55 -9.78 -0.39
CA LEU A 120 -7.63 -9.10 -1.10
C LEU A 120 -8.27 -10.01 -2.16
N ILE A 121 -7.45 -10.68 -2.99
CA ILE A 121 -7.92 -11.60 -4.02
C ILE A 121 -8.73 -12.75 -3.40
N ARG A 122 -8.29 -13.25 -2.24
CA ARG A 122 -8.99 -14.29 -1.48
C ARG A 122 -10.11 -13.78 -0.58
N ALA A 123 -10.34 -12.46 -0.52
CA ALA A 123 -11.32 -11.87 0.39
C ALA A 123 -12.72 -12.46 0.17
N PRO A 124 -13.46 -12.76 1.26
CA PRO A 124 -14.82 -13.27 1.18
C PRO A 124 -15.70 -12.38 0.29
N LYS A 125 -16.68 -12.99 -0.39
CA LYS A 125 -17.65 -12.25 -1.22
C LYS A 125 -18.66 -11.47 -0.38
N THR A 126 -18.87 -11.91 0.87
CA THR A 126 -19.67 -11.23 1.89
C THR A 126 -18.82 -10.26 2.70
N ASP A 127 -19.46 -9.48 3.59
CA ASP A 127 -18.77 -8.61 4.55
C ASP A 127 -17.81 -7.60 3.89
N ARG A 128 -18.19 -7.04 2.73
CA ARG A 128 -17.35 -6.10 1.96
C ARG A 128 -16.68 -5.04 2.85
N TRP A 129 -17.46 -4.34 3.66
CA TRP A 129 -16.98 -3.25 4.51
C TRP A 129 -16.22 -3.71 5.76
N LEU A 130 -16.27 -5.00 6.08
CA LEU A 130 -15.64 -5.59 7.27
C LEU A 130 -14.45 -6.49 6.92
N PHE A 131 -14.18 -6.76 5.64
CA PHE A 131 -12.97 -7.46 5.19
C PHE A 131 -12.41 -6.90 3.88
N GLN A 132 -13.17 -6.93 2.78
CA GLN A 132 -12.65 -6.59 1.46
C GLN A 132 -12.14 -5.14 1.40
N ALA A 133 -12.95 -4.17 1.83
CA ALA A 133 -12.59 -2.77 1.83
C ALA A 133 -11.37 -2.44 2.71
N PRO A 134 -11.29 -2.87 4.00
CA PRO A 134 -10.11 -2.61 4.83
C PRO A 134 -8.82 -3.22 4.27
N VAL A 135 -8.88 -4.47 3.79
CA VAL A 135 -7.72 -5.11 3.13
C VAL A 135 -7.43 -4.45 1.78
N GLY A 136 -8.46 -3.97 1.09
CA GLY A 136 -8.37 -3.27 -0.18
C GLY A 136 -7.59 -1.97 -0.08
N ILE A 137 -7.93 -1.09 0.88
CA ILE A 137 -7.19 0.15 1.09
C ILE A 137 -5.74 -0.14 1.49
N TYR A 138 -5.53 -1.15 2.34
CA TYR A 138 -4.19 -1.54 2.77
C TYR A 138 -3.33 -2.03 1.59
N ALA A 139 -3.85 -2.95 0.79
CA ALA A 139 -3.17 -3.47 -0.39
C ALA A 139 -2.96 -2.38 -1.46
N GLY A 140 -3.90 -1.46 -1.62
CA GLY A 140 -3.79 -0.35 -2.57
C GLY A 140 -2.65 0.59 -2.20
N TRP A 141 -2.55 0.95 -0.92
CA TRP A 141 -1.45 1.78 -0.44
C TRP A 141 -0.10 1.09 -0.60
N LEU A 142 0.00 -0.17 -0.21
CA LEU A 142 1.23 -0.95 -0.36
C LEU A 142 1.64 -1.16 -1.82
N THR A 143 0.69 -1.19 -2.76
CA THR A 143 0.98 -1.24 -4.20
C THR A 143 1.68 0.04 -4.65
N ALA A 144 1.15 1.20 -4.29
CA ALA A 144 1.78 2.47 -4.61
C ALA A 144 3.15 2.60 -3.91
N ALA A 145 3.21 2.30 -2.62
CA ALA A 145 4.44 2.37 -1.82
C ALA A 145 5.53 1.44 -2.34
N SER A 146 5.19 0.26 -2.87
CA SER A 146 6.16 -0.66 -3.49
C SER A 146 6.85 0.00 -4.68
N TRP A 147 6.10 0.62 -5.58
CA TRP A 147 6.67 1.25 -6.77
C TRP A 147 7.40 2.56 -6.47
N VAL A 148 6.96 3.32 -5.46
CA VAL A 148 7.72 4.45 -4.90
C VAL A 148 9.06 3.95 -4.36
N SER A 149 9.06 2.90 -3.55
CA SER A 149 10.27 2.35 -2.93
C SER A 149 11.24 1.78 -3.97
N ILE A 150 10.73 1.06 -4.97
CA ILE A 150 11.53 0.58 -6.11
C ILE A 150 12.15 1.76 -6.86
N GLY A 151 11.35 2.78 -7.21
CA GLY A 151 11.83 3.94 -7.97
C GLY A 151 12.90 4.72 -7.20
N THR A 152 12.62 5.08 -5.95
CA THR A 152 13.56 5.84 -5.10
C THR A 152 14.84 5.04 -4.84
N THR A 153 14.74 3.76 -4.49
CA THR A 153 15.93 2.93 -4.25
C THR A 153 16.73 2.73 -5.53
N SER A 154 16.08 2.46 -6.66
CA SER A 154 16.79 2.25 -7.94
C SER A 154 17.49 3.53 -8.42
N ALA A 155 16.85 4.69 -8.26
CA ALA A 155 17.48 5.98 -8.50
C ALA A 155 18.68 6.22 -7.56
N GLY A 156 18.53 5.87 -6.28
CA GLY A 156 19.58 5.97 -5.27
C GLY A 156 20.80 5.09 -5.52
N TYR A 157 20.65 4.02 -6.30
CA TYR A 157 21.75 3.17 -6.76
C TYR A 157 22.22 3.49 -8.19
N GLY A 158 21.71 4.56 -8.80
CA GLY A 158 22.13 4.99 -10.14
C GLY A 158 21.67 4.08 -11.27
N ILE A 159 20.59 3.33 -11.08
CA ILE A 159 20.11 2.37 -12.07
C ILE A 159 19.46 3.12 -13.26
N VAL A 160 20.19 3.18 -14.38
CA VAL A 160 19.77 3.51 -15.76
C VAL A 160 19.13 4.89 -15.99
N ILE A 161 17.99 5.21 -15.36
CA ILE A 161 17.07 6.28 -15.78
C ILE A 161 16.95 7.46 -14.80
N GLY A 162 17.70 7.43 -13.70
CA GLY A 162 17.72 8.49 -12.67
C GLY A 162 16.36 8.71 -11.98
N SER A 163 16.30 9.65 -11.04
CA SER A 163 15.10 9.91 -10.22
C SER A 163 13.88 10.28 -11.06
N PHE A 164 14.07 11.14 -12.08
CA PHE A 164 13.01 11.58 -12.99
C PHE A 164 12.45 10.44 -13.85
N GLY A 165 13.30 9.60 -14.43
CA GLY A 165 12.85 8.45 -15.22
C GLY A 165 12.16 7.39 -14.36
N TRP A 166 12.70 7.13 -13.15
CA TRP A 166 12.08 6.21 -12.20
C TRP A 166 10.72 6.69 -11.71
N ALA A 167 10.45 8.01 -11.70
CA ALA A 167 9.13 8.53 -11.39
C ALA A 167 8.07 8.13 -12.43
N PHE A 168 8.35 8.27 -13.72
CA PHE A 168 7.45 7.75 -14.76
C PHE A 168 7.31 6.23 -14.69
N ALA A 169 8.43 5.52 -14.56
CA ALA A 169 8.42 4.06 -14.52
C ALA A 169 7.62 3.51 -13.33
N GLY A 170 7.77 4.10 -12.14
CA GLY A 170 7.07 3.65 -10.95
C GLY A 170 5.59 4.05 -10.95
N ILE A 171 5.22 5.25 -11.45
CA ILE A 171 3.80 5.59 -11.65
C ILE A 171 3.15 4.61 -12.63
N LEU A 172 3.80 4.33 -13.75
CA LEU A 172 3.30 3.37 -14.75
C LEU A 172 3.19 1.96 -14.17
N GLY A 173 4.21 1.51 -13.43
CA GLY A 173 4.21 0.21 -12.75
C GLY A 173 3.07 0.09 -11.74
N ALA A 174 2.84 1.12 -10.92
CA ALA A 174 1.73 1.18 -9.98
C ALA A 174 0.38 1.11 -10.68
N LEU A 175 0.20 1.83 -11.80
CA LEU A 175 -1.03 1.79 -12.59
C LEU A 175 -1.28 0.40 -13.18
N ILE A 176 -0.27 -0.23 -13.79
CA ILE A 176 -0.40 -1.57 -14.38
C ILE A 176 -0.75 -2.59 -13.29
N ALA A 177 -0.03 -2.59 -12.18
CA ALA A 177 -0.30 -3.47 -11.05
C ALA A 177 -1.71 -3.24 -10.48
N ALA A 178 -2.11 -1.99 -10.30
CA ALA A 178 -3.41 -1.63 -9.77
C ALA A 178 -4.56 -2.12 -10.66
N LEU A 179 -4.47 -1.87 -11.97
CA LEU A 179 -5.47 -2.31 -12.94
C LEU A 179 -5.53 -3.84 -13.05
N PHE A 180 -4.38 -4.52 -13.01
CA PHE A 180 -4.33 -5.98 -13.04
C PHE A 180 -5.00 -6.60 -11.81
N VAL A 181 -4.66 -6.13 -10.61
CA VAL A 181 -5.29 -6.61 -9.36
C VAL A 181 -6.79 -6.31 -9.36
N PHE A 182 -7.20 -5.11 -9.75
CA PHE A 182 -8.61 -4.73 -9.81
C PHE A 182 -9.41 -5.59 -10.80
N ARG A 183 -8.80 -6.00 -11.91
CA ARG A 183 -9.43 -6.92 -12.88
C ARG A 183 -9.68 -8.29 -12.28
N ILE A 184 -8.78 -8.80 -11.43
CA ILE A 184 -8.93 -10.09 -10.74
C ILE A 184 -9.96 -9.98 -9.62
N ARG A 185 -9.83 -8.97 -8.76
CA ARG A 185 -10.72 -8.71 -7.63
C ARG A 185 -11.19 -7.26 -7.65
N PRO A 186 -12.39 -7.00 -8.20
CA PRO A 186 -12.95 -5.66 -8.22
C PRO A 186 -13.24 -5.16 -6.79
N ALA A 187 -12.39 -4.25 -6.30
CA ALA A 187 -12.51 -3.58 -5.02
C ALA A 187 -12.22 -2.08 -5.24
N PRO A 188 -13.25 -1.22 -5.35
CA PRO A 188 -13.05 0.21 -5.65
C PRO A 188 -12.13 0.91 -4.66
N GLU A 189 -12.19 0.52 -3.38
CA GLU A 189 -11.41 1.10 -2.29
C GLU A 189 -9.90 0.90 -2.51
N TYR A 190 -9.49 -0.22 -3.13
CA TYR A 190 -8.11 -0.46 -3.52
C TYR A 190 -7.61 0.57 -4.54
N LEU A 191 -8.40 0.84 -5.60
CA LEU A 191 -8.03 1.84 -6.60
C LEU A 191 -8.10 3.27 -6.06
N LEU A 192 -9.09 3.57 -5.20
CA LEU A 192 -9.20 4.88 -4.55
C LEU A 192 -7.96 5.19 -3.70
N THR A 193 -7.36 4.18 -3.06
CA THR A 193 -6.11 4.36 -2.32
C THR A 193 -4.91 4.61 -3.23
N VAL A 194 -4.84 3.95 -4.40
CA VAL A 194 -3.79 4.28 -5.39
C VAL A 194 -3.99 5.70 -5.93
N VAL A 195 -5.24 6.10 -6.20
CA VAL A 195 -5.58 7.49 -6.57
C VAL A 195 -5.11 8.48 -5.49
N TRP A 196 -5.35 8.18 -4.21
CA TRP A 196 -4.87 9.02 -3.10
C TRP A 196 -3.34 9.21 -3.12
N ALA A 197 -2.57 8.14 -3.36
CA ALA A 197 -1.12 8.24 -3.51
C ALA A 197 -0.72 9.11 -4.71
N LEU A 198 -1.39 8.95 -5.86
CA LEU A 198 -1.14 9.78 -7.06
C LEU A 198 -1.47 11.26 -6.82
N VAL A 199 -2.52 11.57 -6.05
CA VAL A 199 -2.83 12.95 -5.64
C VAL A 199 -1.68 13.50 -4.79
N GLY A 200 -1.15 12.72 -3.85
CA GLY A 200 0.03 13.11 -3.08
C GLY A 200 1.25 13.41 -3.95
N ILE A 201 1.48 12.63 -5.02
CA ILE A 201 2.55 12.88 -6.00
C ILE A 201 2.31 14.21 -6.74
N ILE A 202 1.08 14.47 -7.16
CA ILE A 202 0.73 15.74 -7.83
C ILE A 202 0.99 16.92 -6.91
N VAL A 203 0.64 16.83 -5.62
CA VAL A 203 0.87 17.92 -4.68
C VAL A 203 2.35 18.14 -4.41
N ALA A 204 3.14 17.07 -4.26
CA ALA A 204 4.59 17.16 -4.04
C ALA A 204 5.32 17.83 -5.22
N ASN A 205 4.90 17.54 -6.46
CA ASN A 205 5.53 18.10 -7.66
C ASN A 205 4.93 19.44 -8.10
N ASN A 206 3.68 19.71 -7.74
CA ASN A 206 2.92 20.91 -8.12
C ASN A 206 3.17 21.31 -9.59
N THR A 207 3.51 22.57 -9.86
CA THR A 207 3.91 23.08 -11.18
C THR A 207 5.42 23.01 -11.44
N SER A 208 6.24 22.63 -10.45
CA SER A 208 7.70 22.57 -10.61
C SER A 208 8.11 21.44 -11.56
N ILE A 209 7.41 20.30 -11.50
CA ILE A 209 7.60 19.17 -12.42
C ILE A 209 6.25 18.80 -13.04
N MET A 210 5.73 19.71 -13.88
CA MET A 210 4.42 19.59 -14.53
C MET A 210 4.21 18.27 -15.27
N SER A 211 5.26 17.70 -15.88
CA SER A 211 5.16 16.44 -16.63
C SER A 211 4.83 15.25 -15.73
N ILE A 212 5.36 15.19 -14.51
CA ILE A 212 5.03 14.15 -13.52
C ILE A 212 3.61 14.34 -13.00
N SER A 213 3.25 15.58 -12.63
CA SER A 213 1.90 15.92 -12.17
C SER A 213 0.83 15.57 -13.23
N ALA A 214 1.07 15.91 -14.49
CA ALA A 214 0.17 15.58 -15.60
C ALA A 214 0.07 14.07 -15.84
N PHE A 215 1.18 13.34 -15.74
CA PHE A 215 1.19 11.89 -15.91
C PHE A 215 0.44 11.17 -14.78
N ALA A 216 0.63 11.61 -13.53
CA ALA A 216 -0.13 11.12 -12.39
C ALA A 216 -1.64 11.42 -12.54
N ALA A 217 -2.00 12.63 -13.01
CA ALA A 217 -3.39 13.02 -13.26
C ALA A 217 -4.05 12.16 -14.34
N LEU A 218 -3.33 11.84 -15.42
CA LEU A 218 -3.78 10.89 -16.44
C LEU A 218 -4.01 9.50 -15.84
N GLY A 219 -3.08 9.03 -14.99
CA GLY A 219 -3.24 7.81 -14.23
C GLY A 219 -4.52 7.77 -13.39
N ILE A 220 -4.81 8.85 -12.64
CA ILE A 220 -6.04 9.00 -11.87
C ILE A 220 -7.28 8.87 -12.77
N ALA A 221 -7.30 9.56 -13.92
CA ALA A 221 -8.42 9.50 -14.85
C ALA A 221 -8.68 8.05 -15.34
N ILE A 222 -7.63 7.30 -15.64
CA ILE A 222 -7.70 5.89 -16.04
C ILE A 222 -8.28 5.02 -14.91
N LEU A 223 -7.79 5.18 -13.67
CA LEU A 223 -8.27 4.40 -12.53
C LEU A 223 -9.73 4.70 -12.21
N VAL A 224 -10.13 5.98 -12.21
CA VAL A 224 -11.52 6.40 -11.99
C VAL A 224 -12.43 5.84 -13.09
N GLN A 225 -12.00 5.90 -14.34
CA GLN A 225 -12.76 5.32 -15.45
C GLN A 225 -12.96 3.81 -15.28
N ALA A 226 -11.94 3.08 -14.80
CA ALA A 226 -12.04 1.65 -14.52
C ALA A 226 -13.09 1.35 -13.43
N ILE A 227 -13.13 2.15 -12.36
CA ILE A 227 -14.16 2.06 -11.30
C ILE A 227 -15.56 2.29 -11.89
N LEU A 228 -15.75 3.38 -12.65
CA LEU A 228 -17.05 3.74 -13.21
C LEU A 228 -17.58 2.72 -14.22
N ARG A 229 -16.71 2.18 -15.08
CA ARG A 229 -17.09 1.13 -16.04
C ARG A 229 -17.58 -0.13 -15.34
N ARG A 230 -16.98 -0.47 -14.19
CA ARG A 230 -17.39 -1.66 -13.42
C ARG A 230 -18.70 -1.47 -12.67
N GLN A 231 -19.05 -0.24 -12.28
CA GLN A 231 -20.35 0.04 -11.64
C GLN A 231 -21.53 -0.05 -12.63
N ARG A 232 -21.26 0.11 -13.94
CA ARG A 232 -22.26 0.05 -15.00
C ARG A 232 -22.49 -1.35 -15.58
N ALA A 233 -21.63 -2.31 -15.24
CA ALA A 233 -21.65 -3.70 -15.75
C ALA A 233 -22.16 -4.66 -14.69
#